data_AF-X0XZS5-F1
#
_entry.id   AF-X0XZS5-F1
#
_cell.length_a   1.000
_cell.length_b   1.000
_cell.length_c   1.000
_cell.angle_alpha   90.00
_cell.angle_beta   90.00
_cell.angle_gamma   90.00
#
_symmetry.space_group_name_H-M   'P 1'
#
loop_
_entity.id
_entity.type
_entity.pdbx_description
1 polymer ?
#
loop_
_entity_poly.entity_id
_entity_poly.type
_entity_poly.pdbx_seq_one_letter_code
_entity_poly.pdbx_strand_id
1 'polypeptide(L)'
;TVRSNTKDLFAFTKLVPNRKKRIERASSEPIREDPISDLAGKLHPDRQFLTISEIKEETKSTKTFKLTPDPDSVTKELAYFRPGQYISLKVDLEGV
;
A
#
# COMPACT_ATOMS: atom_id res chain seq x y z
N THR A 1 5.55 24.34 8.90
CA THR A 1 6.18 25.68 8.92
C THR A 1 7.66 25.50 9.23
N VAL A 2 8.56 25.74 8.27
CA VAL A 2 10.02 25.71 8.50
C VAL A 2 10.34 26.88 9.42
N ARG A 3 10.78 26.62 10.66
CA ARG A 3 10.87 27.66 11.71
C ARG A 3 12.29 28.21 11.94
N SER A 4 13.36 27.62 11.38
CA SER A 4 14.69 28.26 11.35
C SER A 4 15.69 27.48 10.48
N ASN A 5 16.18 28.09 9.40
CA ASN A 5 17.02 27.45 8.37
C ASN A 5 18.29 26.76 8.95
N THR A 6 18.99 27.41 9.89
CA THR A 6 20.28 26.90 10.41
C THR A 6 20.12 25.84 11.48
N LYS A 7 19.15 25.98 12.39
CA LYS A 7 18.89 24.98 13.44
C LYS A 7 18.42 23.65 12.86
N ASP A 8 17.56 23.72 11.84
CA ASP A 8 17.09 22.53 11.14
C ASP A 8 18.26 21.84 10.43
N LEU A 9 19.15 22.60 9.77
CA LEU A 9 20.36 22.05 9.14
C LEU A 9 21.27 21.30 10.14
N PHE A 10 21.52 21.88 11.31
CA PHE A 10 22.27 21.18 12.36
C PHE A 10 21.54 19.93 12.90
N ALA A 11 20.21 19.97 13.02
CA ALA A 11 19.43 18.79 13.38
C ALA A 11 19.54 17.67 12.33
N PHE A 12 19.55 18.02 11.03
CA PHE A 12 19.73 17.05 9.94
C PHE A 12 21.06 16.29 10.06
N THR A 13 22.16 16.96 10.39
CA THR A 13 23.47 16.29 10.55
C THR A 13 23.46 15.23 11.65
N LYS A 14 22.57 15.37 12.66
CA LYS A 14 22.46 14.46 13.80
C LYS A 14 21.47 13.32 13.56
N LEU A 15 20.70 13.31 12.48
CA LEU A 15 19.68 12.29 12.24
C LEU A 15 20.26 10.88 12.12
N VAL A 16 21.25 10.68 11.25
CA VAL A 16 21.89 9.38 11.03
C VAL A 16 22.52 8.81 12.31
N PRO A 17 23.39 9.54 13.05
CA PRO A 17 23.96 9.01 14.28
C PRO A 17 22.90 8.76 15.37
N ASN A 18 21.86 9.58 15.47
CA ASN A 18 20.77 9.35 16.42
C ASN A 18 19.97 8.08 16.08
N ARG A 19 19.73 7.80 14.79
CA ARG A 19 19.07 6.55 14.36
C ARG A 19 19.92 5.32 14.70
N LYS A 20 21.22 5.35 14.42
CA LYS A 20 22.13 4.24 14.77
C LYS A 20 22.13 3.95 16.27
N LYS A 21 22.28 4.98 17.11
CA LYS A 21 22.20 4.84 18.58
C LYS A 21 20.87 4.27 19.06
N ARG A 22 19.75 4.62 18.41
CA ARG A 22 18.43 4.06 18.74
C ARG A 22 18.32 2.59 18.35
N ILE A 23 18.88 2.19 17.22
CA ILE A 23 18.90 0.79 16.77
C ILE A 23 19.78 -0.05 17.69
N GLU A 24 20.97 0.42 18.04
CA GLU A 24 21.88 -0.27 18.97
C GLU A 24 21.28 -0.46 20.38
N ARG A 25 20.44 0.49 20.82
CA ARG A 25 19.74 0.42 22.11
C ARG A 25 18.41 -0.32 22.06
N ALA A 26 17.95 -0.72 20.88
CA ALA A 26 16.68 -1.41 20.74
C ALA A 26 16.77 -2.80 21.40
N SER A 27 15.63 -3.30 21.89
CA SER A 27 15.55 -4.66 22.42
C SER A 27 15.87 -5.67 21.33
N SER A 28 16.59 -6.73 21.68
CA SER A 28 16.79 -7.90 20.82
C SER A 28 15.62 -8.88 20.84
N GLU A 29 14.61 -8.63 21.68
CA GLU A 29 13.40 -9.45 21.72
C GLU A 29 12.65 -9.35 20.39
N PRO A 30 12.12 -10.47 19.85
CA PRO A 30 11.35 -10.44 18.62
C PRO A 30 10.06 -9.65 18.82
N ILE A 31 9.73 -8.81 17.83
CA ILE A 31 8.45 -8.12 17.77
C ILE A 31 7.35 -9.18 17.66
N ARG A 32 6.44 -9.22 18.63
CA ARG A 32 5.36 -10.23 18.68
C ARG A 32 4.21 -9.87 17.76
N GLU A 33 3.80 -8.59 17.77
CA GLU A 33 2.71 -8.05 16.97
C GLU A 33 3.06 -6.62 16.57
N ASP A 34 2.89 -6.28 15.30
CA ASP A 34 3.02 -4.90 14.80
C ASP A 34 1.77 -4.51 14.01
N PRO A 35 0.72 -4.05 14.71
CA PRO A 35 -0.54 -3.68 14.08
C PRO A 35 -0.40 -2.60 13.01
N ILE A 36 0.63 -1.75 13.10
CA ILE A 36 0.88 -0.68 12.15
C ILE A 36 1.48 -1.26 10.86
N SER A 37 2.47 -2.14 10.98
CA SER A 37 3.03 -2.85 9.84
C SER A 37 1.97 -3.71 9.14
N ASP A 38 1.15 -4.43 9.91
CA ASP A 38 0.07 -5.25 9.38
C ASP A 38 -0.95 -4.41 8.61
N LEU A 39 -1.36 -3.28 9.17
CA LEU A 39 -2.27 -2.34 8.50
C LEU A 39 -1.64 -1.75 7.24
N ALA A 40 -0.35 -1.40 7.26
CA ALA A 40 0.35 -0.90 6.10
C ALA A 40 0.34 -1.91 4.94
N GLY A 41 0.58 -3.20 5.24
CA GLY A 41 0.50 -4.28 4.27
C GLY A 41 -0.90 -4.44 3.68
N LYS A 42 -1.95 -4.31 4.49
CA LYS A 42 -3.34 -4.34 4.03
C LYS A 42 -3.73 -3.14 3.17
N LEU A 43 -3.19 -1.95 3.46
CA LEU A 43 -3.49 -0.73 2.71
C LEU A 43 -2.75 -0.65 1.37
N HIS A 44 -1.52 -1.18 1.30
CA HIS A 44 -0.65 -1.03 0.15
C HIS A 44 0.04 -2.34 -0.23
N PRO A 45 -0.72 -3.36 -0.68
CA PRO A 45 -0.14 -4.58 -1.20
C PRO A 45 0.59 -4.32 -2.52
N ASP A 46 1.70 -5.03 -2.75
CA ASP A 46 2.50 -4.90 -3.99
C ASP A 46 1.69 -5.24 -5.25
N ARG A 47 0.83 -6.26 -5.17
CA ARG A 47 -0.08 -6.67 -6.24
C ARG A 47 -1.33 -7.33 -5.66
N GLN A 48 -2.47 -7.10 -6.30
CA GLN A 48 -3.73 -7.77 -6.01
C GLN A 48 -4.22 -8.49 -7.27
N PHE A 49 -4.67 -9.74 -7.10
CA PHE A 49 -5.26 -10.54 -8.16
C PHE A 49 -6.77 -10.52 -8.01
N LEU A 50 -7.46 -10.21 -9.10
CA LEU A 50 -8.87 -9.87 -9.12
C LEU A 50 -9.59 -10.67 -10.20
N THR A 51 -10.82 -11.07 -9.92
CA THR A 51 -11.75 -11.67 -10.88
C THR A 51 -12.96 -10.77 -11.08
N ILE A 52 -13.57 -10.82 -12.25
CA ILE A 52 -14.83 -10.11 -12.53
C ILE A 52 -15.99 -10.96 -12.00
N SER A 53 -16.72 -10.46 -11.01
CA SER A 53 -17.91 -11.13 -10.47
C SER A 53 -19.19 -10.73 -11.20
N GLU A 54 -19.22 -9.52 -11.78
CA GLU A 54 -20.40 -8.95 -12.42
C GLU A 54 -19.99 -7.95 -13.50
N ILE A 55 -20.74 -7.93 -14.59
CA ILE A 55 -20.61 -6.95 -15.67
C ILE A 55 -21.97 -6.27 -15.83
N LYS A 56 -21.99 -4.95 -15.67
CA LYS A 56 -23.19 -4.14 -15.89
C LYS A 56 -22.99 -3.22 -17.08
N GLU A 57 -23.88 -3.33 -18.06
CA GLU A 57 -23.96 -2.40 -19.20
C GLU A 57 -24.61 -1.10 -18.73
N GLU A 58 -23.86 0.00 -18.72
CA GLU A 58 -24.41 1.31 -18.33
C GLU A 58 -24.92 2.07 -19.56
N THR A 59 -24.15 2.07 -20.64
CA THR A 59 -24.50 2.70 -21.92
C THR A 59 -23.99 1.87 -23.09
N LYS A 60 -24.27 2.30 -24.33
CA LYS A 60 -23.76 1.63 -25.55
C LYS A 60 -22.23 1.49 -25.60
N SER A 61 -21.48 2.35 -24.88
CA SER A 61 -20.02 2.39 -24.91
C SER A 61 -19.37 2.29 -23.53
N THR A 62 -20.15 1.99 -22.48
CA THR A 62 -19.64 1.99 -21.10
C THR A 62 -20.16 0.80 -20.31
N LYS A 63 -19.22 0.09 -19.68
CA LYS A 63 -19.49 -1.05 -18.80
C LYS A 63 -18.89 -0.79 -17.42
N THR A 64 -19.59 -1.26 -16.40
CA THR A 64 -19.09 -1.35 -15.04
C THR A 64 -18.70 -2.79 -14.75
N PHE A 65 -17.47 -3.01 -14.32
CA PHE A 65 -16.96 -4.31 -13.91
C PHE A 65 -16.82 -4.35 -12.40
N LYS A 66 -17.52 -5.29 -11.74
CA LYS A 66 -17.36 -5.53 -10.31
C LYS A 66 -16.22 -6.53 -10.10
N LEU A 67 -15.20 -6.10 -9.38
CA LEU A 67 -14.00 -6.89 -9.11
C LEU A 67 -14.06 -7.46 -7.68
N THR A 68 -13.71 -8.74 -7.55
CA THR A 68 -13.57 -9.44 -6.27
C THR A 68 -12.18 -10.06 -6.17
N PRO A 69 -11.69 -10.41 -4.96
CA PRO A 69 -10.47 -11.20 -4.82
C PRO A 69 -10.56 -12.47 -5.65
N ASP A 70 -9.48 -12.81 -6.35
CA ASP A 70 -9.38 -14.08 -7.05
C ASP A 70 -9.23 -15.23 -6.03
N PRO A 71 -10.20 -16.17 -5.95
CA PRO A 71 -10.20 -17.23 -4.95
C PRO A 71 -8.98 -18.15 -5.04
N ASP A 72 -8.47 -18.37 -6.25
CA ASP A 72 -7.34 -19.27 -6.54
C ASP A 72 -5.98 -18.58 -6.31
N SER A 73 -5.99 -17.27 -6.06
CA SER A 73 -4.78 -16.48 -5.84
C SER A 73 -4.42 -16.33 -4.35
N VAL A 74 -3.27 -15.68 -4.12
CA VAL A 74 -2.83 -15.22 -2.79
C VAL A 74 -3.65 -14.05 -2.24
N THR A 75 -4.42 -13.35 -3.09
CA THR A 75 -5.24 -12.21 -2.66
C THR A 75 -6.51 -12.70 -1.99
N LYS A 76 -6.58 -12.58 -0.66
CA LYS A 76 -7.77 -12.96 0.13
C LYS A 76 -8.66 -11.78 0.49
N GLU A 77 -8.05 -10.61 0.72
CA GLU A 77 -8.74 -9.37 1.04
C GLU A 77 -8.27 -8.28 0.07
N LEU A 78 -9.17 -7.35 -0.26
CA LEU A 78 -8.82 -6.19 -1.07
C LEU A 78 -8.32 -5.06 -0.18
N ALA A 79 -7.32 -4.33 -0.67
CA ALA A 79 -6.87 -3.10 -0.06
C ALA A 79 -7.99 -2.07 0.00
N TYR A 80 -8.00 -1.28 1.06
CA TYR A 80 -8.98 -0.21 1.21
C TYR A 80 -8.81 0.84 0.11
N PHE A 81 -9.93 1.26 -0.46
CA PHE A 81 -9.97 2.23 -1.54
C PHE A 81 -10.99 3.33 -1.22
N ARG A 82 -10.60 4.58 -1.46
CA ARG A 82 -11.48 5.73 -1.26
C ARG A 82 -12.15 6.14 -2.58
N PRO A 83 -13.38 6.67 -2.54
CA PRO A 83 -14.02 7.25 -3.71
C PRO A 83 -13.12 8.31 -4.38
N GLY A 84 -13.08 8.31 -5.72
CA GLY A 84 -12.29 9.25 -6.52
C GLY A 84 -10.81 8.88 -6.70
N GLN A 85 -10.35 7.77 -6.13
CA GLN A 85 -9.06 7.19 -6.48
C GLN A 85 -9.16 6.38 -7.77
N TYR A 86 -8.03 6.08 -8.39
CA TYR A 86 -7.92 5.19 -9.55
C TYR A 86 -6.93 4.07 -9.26
N ILE A 87 -7.12 2.91 -9.90
CA ILE A 87 -6.20 1.77 -9.85
C ILE A 87 -5.61 1.52 -11.23
N SER A 88 -4.38 1.02 -11.27
CA SER A 88 -3.76 0.52 -12.49
C SER A 88 -4.08 -0.97 -12.64
N LEU A 89 -4.60 -1.36 -13.81
CA LEU A 89 -4.89 -2.75 -14.11
C LEU A 89 -3.83 -3.32 -15.05
N LYS A 90 -3.33 -4.51 -14.72
CA LYS A 90 -2.56 -5.35 -15.64
C LYS A 90 -3.45 -6.49 -16.05
N VAL A 91 -3.81 -6.52 -17.33
CA VAL A 91 -4.70 -7.53 -17.90
C VAL A 91 -3.89 -8.35 -18.87
N ASP A 92 -4.01 -9.67 -18.76
CA ASP A 92 -3.56 -10.56 -19.83
C ASP A 92 -4.71 -10.65 -20.84
N LEU A 93 -4.49 -10.09 -22.02
CA LEU A 93 -5.38 -10.25 -23.14
C LEU A 93 -4.71 -11.33 -23.97
N GLU A 94 -5.30 -12.52 -24.06
CA GLU A 94 -4.77 -13.67 -24.79
C GLU A 94 -4.53 -13.35 -26.29
N GLY A 95 -3.47 -12.61 -26.59
CA GLY A 95 -2.94 -12.32 -27.92
C GLY A 95 -3.85 -11.49 -28.83
N VAL A 96 -3.72 -10.16 -28.72
CA VAL A 96 -3.34 -9.36 -29.90
C VAL A 96 -2.01 -8.70 -29.60
#